data_AF-A0A662RWV5-F1
#
_entry.id   AF-A0A662RWV5-F1
#
_cell.length_a   1.000
_cell.length_b   1.000
_cell.length_c   1.000
_cell.angle_alpha   90.00
_cell.angle_beta   90.00
_cell.angle_gamma   90.00
#
_symmetry.space_group_name_H-M   'P 1'
#
loop_
_entity.id
_entity.type
_entity.pdbx_description
1 polymer ?
#
loop_
_entity_poly.entity_id
_entity_poly.type
_entity_poly.pdbx_seq_one_letter_code
_entity_poly.pdbx_strand_id
1 'polypeptide(L)' 'MNNWSAVFNIYANYTSIRGFTIRNGSMGILLEASHCNISNNDITGNSIGIYASASSL' A
#
# COMPACT_ATOMS: atom_id res chain seq x y z
N MET A 1 -2.04 -20.93 -4.87
CA MET A 1 -2.49 -19.55 -5.12
C MET A 1 -2.01 -18.72 -3.96
N ASN A 2 -1.04 -17.85 -4.20
CA ASN A 2 -0.42 -17.07 -3.14
C ASN A 2 -1.34 -15.85 -2.97
N ASN A 3 -2.19 -15.84 -1.95
CA ASN A 3 -2.98 -14.65 -1.63
C ASN A 3 -2.03 -13.57 -1.11
N TRP A 4 -1.49 -12.78 -2.02
CA TRP A 4 -0.73 -11.57 -1.72
C TRP A 4 -1.71 -10.55 -1.14
N SER A 5 -2.00 -10.72 0.16
CA SER A 5 -2.91 -9.86 0.90
C SER A 5 -2.16 -8.67 1.45
N ALA A 6 -2.53 -7.47 1.00
CA ALA A 6 -2.07 -6.24 1.59
C ALA A 6 -2.89 -5.90 2.83
N VAL A 7 -2.24 -5.29 3.83
CA VAL A 7 -2.96 -4.72 5.00
C VAL A 7 -3.84 -3.54 4.55
N PHE A 8 -3.36 -2.74 3.61
CA PHE A 8 -4.07 -1.56 3.11
C PHE A 8 -4.01 -1.49 1.57
N ASN A 9 -5.18 -1.47 0.93
CA ASN A 9 -5.30 -1.33 -0.53
C ASN A 9 -5.73 0.09 -0.90
N ILE A 10 -5.04 0.70 -1.88
CA ILE A 10 -5.36 2.04 -2.38
C ILE A 10 -5.70 1.92 -3.87
N TYR A 11 -6.98 2.07 -4.18
CA TYR A 11 -7.52 2.05 -5.55
C TYR A 11 -7.94 3.43 -6.07
N ALA A 12 -8.06 4.42 -5.19
CA ALA A 12 -8.53 5.76 -5.55
C ALA A 12 -7.36 6.69 -5.87
N ASN A 13 -7.40 7.31 -7.05
CA ASN A 13 -6.46 8.36 -7.44
C ASN A 13 -6.52 9.56 -6.49
N TYR A 14 -5.42 10.32 -6.39
CA TYR A 14 -5.34 11.54 -5.58
C TYR A 14 -5.59 11.31 -4.07
N THR A 15 -5.34 10.09 -3.57
CA THR A 15 -5.50 9.74 -2.16
C THR A 15 -4.27 10.13 -1.33
N SER A 16 -4.48 10.58 -0.10
CA SER A 16 -3.38 10.80 0.85
C SER A 16 -3.56 9.98 2.13
N ILE A 17 -2.52 9.20 2.48
CA ILE A 17 -2.47 8.35 3.67
C ILE A 17 -1.27 8.77 4.53
N ARG A 18 -1.52 9.10 5.80
CA ARG A 18 -0.51 9.63 6.73
C ARG A 18 -0.78 9.20 8.17
N GLY A 19 0.30 8.97 8.93
CA GLY A 19 0.23 8.78 10.38
C GLY A 19 -0.21 7.38 10.83
N PHE A 20 -0.17 6.38 9.95
CA PHE A 20 -0.57 5.02 10.26
C PHE A 20 0.61 4.11 10.55
N THR A 21 0.39 3.10 11.40
CA THR A 21 1.26 1.93 11.52
C THR A 21 0.65 0.76 10.75
N ILE A 22 1.39 0.21 9.80
CA ILE A 22 0.93 -0.87 8.90
C ILE A 22 1.90 -2.04 9.00
N ARG A 23 1.44 -3.19 9.54
CA ARG A 23 2.31 -4.31 9.90
C ARG A 23 1.68 -5.69 9.71
N ASN A 24 2.53 -6.71 9.66
CA ASN A 24 2.16 -8.14 9.65
C ASN A 24 1.35 -8.61 8.43
N GLY A 25 1.50 -7.94 7.28
CA GLY A 25 0.94 -8.37 6.00
C GLY A 25 1.99 -8.99 5.08
N SER A 26 1.51 -9.69 4.03
CA SER A 26 2.39 -10.03 2.91
C SER A 26 2.87 -8.76 2.21
N MET A 27 1.97 -7.79 2.04
CA MET A 27 2.29 -6.40 1.70
C MET A 27 1.75 -5.46 2.77
N GLY A 28 2.47 -4.38 3.06
CA GLY A 28 1.93 -3.29 3.85
C GLY A 28 0.85 -2.55 3.06
N ILE A 29 1.25 -1.93 1.96
CA ILE A 29 0.35 -1.21 1.05
C ILE A 29 0.40 -1.80 -0.36
N LEU A 30 -0.76 -2.09 -0.94
CA LEU A 30 -0.93 -2.24 -2.39
C LEU A 30 -1.46 -0.92 -2.95
N LEU A 31 -0.69 -0.29 -3.83
CA LEU A 31 -1.06 0.96 -4.52
C LEU A 31 -1.39 0.65 -5.98
N GLU A 32 -2.67 0.73 -6.32
CA GLU A 32 -3.21 0.60 -7.68
C GLU A 32 -3.96 1.89 -8.05
N ALA A 33 -3.28 3.02 -7.87
CA ALA A 33 -3.81 4.35 -8.10
C ALA A 33 -2.68 5.33 -8.44
N SER A 34 -3.07 6.44 -9.07
CA SER A 34 -2.19 7.52 -9.51
C SER A 34 -2.33 8.77 -8.65
N HIS A 35 -1.28 9.60 -8.61
CA HIS A 35 -1.25 10.88 -7.89
C HIS A 35 -1.49 10.79 -6.38
N CYS A 36 -1.17 9.65 -5.76
CA CYS A 36 -1.30 9.48 -4.32
C CYS A 36 -0.10 10.03 -3.53
N ASN A 37 -0.32 10.41 -2.28
CA ASN A 37 0.73 10.82 -1.35
C ASN A 37 0.70 9.96 -0.08
N ILE A 38 1.68 9.06 0.01
CA ILE A 38 1.89 8.16 1.15
C ILE A 38 3.11 8.64 1.90
N SER A 39 2.92 9.29 3.05
CA SER A 39 4.02 9.87 3.83
C SER A 39 3.78 9.73 5.33
N ASN A 40 4.86 9.72 6.10
CA ASN A 40 4.81 9.63 7.57
C ASN A 40 4.01 8.42 8.07
N ASN A 41 4.22 7.25 7.45
CA ASN A 41 3.66 5.98 7.91
C ASN A 41 4.80 5.07 8.37
N ASP A 42 4.55 4.30 9.43
CA ASP A 42 5.46 3.24 9.89
C ASP A 42 5.01 1.91 9.27
N ILE A 43 5.74 1.46 8.25
CA ILE A 43 5.39 0.26 7.46
C ILE A 43 6.47 -0.81 7.68
N THR A 44 6.31 -1.59 8.74
CA THR A 44 7.32 -2.55 9.23
C THR A 44 6.71 -3.94 9.45
N GLY A 45 7.54 -4.98 9.47
CA GLY A 45 7.08 -6.36 9.71
C GLY A 45 6.20 -6.93 8.58
N ASN A 46 6.29 -6.38 7.37
CA ASN A 46 5.64 -6.91 6.17
C ASN A 46 6.70 -7.57 5.27
N SER A 47 6.32 -8.56 4.45
CA SER A 47 7.27 -9.12 3.46
C SER A 47 7.63 -8.09 2.39
N ILE A 48 6.67 -7.24 2.00
CA ILE A 48 6.84 -6.09 1.12
C ILE A 48 6.26 -4.87 1.84
N GLY A 49 6.99 -3.75 1.89
CA GLY A 49 6.49 -2.51 2.49
C GLY A 49 5.35 -1.89 1.67
N ILE A 50 5.67 -1.41 0.47
CA ILE A 50 4.72 -0.84 -0.49
C ILE A 50 4.93 -1.54 -1.84
N TYR A 51 3.87 -2.08 -2.42
CA TYR A 51 3.83 -2.59 -3.78
C TYR A 51 3.00 -1.65 -4.64
N ALA A 52 3.63 -0.95 -5.58
CA ALA A 52 2.95 -0.10 -6.54
C ALA A 52 2.75 -0.87 -7.85
N SER A 53 1.50 -1.21 -8.15
CA SER A 53 1.08 -1.83 -9.40
C SER A 53 0.63 -0.72 -10.34
N ALA A 54 1.27 -0.64 -11.51
CA ALA A 54 0.84 0.28 -12.54
C ALA A 54 -0.42 -0.28 -13.19
N SER A 55 -1.58 0.32 -12.90
CA SER A 55 -2.77 0.16 -13.74
C SER A 55 -2.73 1.22 -14.83
N SER A 56 -2.32 0.81 -16.03
CA SER A 56 -2.53 1.60 -17.25
C SER A 56 -4.00 1.45 -17.67
N LEU A 57 -4.86 2.32 -17.13
CA LEU A 57 -6.21 2.53 -17.66
C LEU A 57 -6.23 3.82 -18.47
#